data_AF-A0A7W7ESC7-F1
#
_entry.id   AF-A0A7W7ESC7-F1
#
_cell.length_a   1.000
_cell.length_b   1.000
_cell.length_c   1.000
_cell.angle_alpha   90.00
_cell.angle_beta   90.00
_cell.angle_gamma   90.00
#
_symmetry.space_group_name_H-M   'P 1'
#
loop_
_entity.id
_entity.type
_entity.pdbx_description
1 polymer ?
#
loop_
_entity_poly.entity_id
_entity_poly.type
_entity_poly.pdbx_seq_one_letter_code
_entity_poly.pdbx_strand_id
1 'polypeptide(L)' 'MADRSEAQVMLERYIALRRALNDAQREADALGMLNVSEPVAAAREALAANTTQLGPITFASGEATEAEAHLLDDGT' A
#
# COMPACT_ATOMS: atom_id res chain seq x y z
N MET A 1 -2.88 3.76 15.46
CA MET A 1 -1.92 2.92 14.73
C MET A 1 -2.74 2.13 13.72
N ALA A 2 -2.46 2.24 12.42
CA ALA A 2 -3.11 1.40 11.43
C ALA A 2 -2.69 -0.06 11.70
N ASP A 3 -3.65 -0.94 11.90
CA ASP A 3 -3.39 -2.36 12.12
C ASP A 3 -2.91 -3.00 10.79
N ARG A 4 -2.13 -4.08 10.88
CA ARG A 4 -1.60 -4.82 9.71
C ARG A 4 -2.71 -5.19 8.72
N SER A 5 -3.89 -5.53 9.24
CA SER A 5 -5.10 -5.83 8.48
C SER A 5 -5.54 -4.65 7.60
N GLU A 6 -5.56 -3.44 8.17
CA GLU A 6 -5.91 -2.21 7.47
C GLU A 6 -4.89 -1.86 6.38
N ALA A 7 -3.59 -2.00 6.67
CA ALA A 7 -2.53 -1.80 5.69
C ALA A 7 -2.65 -2.78 4.50
N GLN A 8 -3.01 -4.03 4.76
CA GLN A 8 -3.22 -5.03 3.72
C GLN A 8 -4.43 -4.70 2.83
N VAL A 9 -5.55 -4.29 3.42
CA VAL A 9 -6.74 -3.85 2.68
C VAL A 9 -6.42 -2.65 1.79
N MET A 10 -5.64 -1.68 2.30
CA MET A 10 -5.23 -0.51 1.50
C MET A 10 -4.31 -0.92 0.34
N LEU A 11 -3.40 -1.87 0.55
CA LEU A 11 -2.54 -2.41 -0.50
C LEU A 11 -3.34 -3.13 -1.59
N GLU A 12 -4.31 -3.95 -1.22
CA GLU A 12 -5.19 -4.66 -2.16
C GLU A 12 -6.01 -3.67 -3.00
N ARG A 13 -6.58 -2.63 -2.36
CA ARG A 13 -7.30 -1.56 -3.07
C ARG A 13 -6.39 -0.81 -4.04
N TYR A 14 -5.15 -0.51 -3.63
CA TYR A 14 -4.17 0.13 -4.51
C TYR A 14 -3.87 -0.72 -5.75
N ILE A 15 -3.60 -2.01 -5.57
CA ILE A 15 -3.30 -2.94 -6.67
C ILE A 15 -4.48 -3.02 -7.63
N ALA A 16 -5.71 -3.14 -7.09
CA ALA A 16 -6.92 -3.18 -7.90
C ALA A 16 -7.10 -1.91 -8.73
N LEU A 17 -6.92 -0.73 -8.11
CA LEU A 17 -7.05 0.55 -8.80
C LEU A 17 -6.00 0.72 -9.90
N ARG A 18 -4.76 0.33 -9.63
CA ARG A 18 -3.67 0.41 -10.62
C ARG A 18 -3.90 -0.50 -11.83
N ARG A 19 -4.50 -1.67 -11.62
CA ARG A 19 -4.90 -2.56 -12.72
C ARG A 19 -6.02 -1.94 -13.56
N ALA A 20 -7.09 -1.47 -12.92
CA ALA A 20 -8.21 -0.84 -13.60
C ALA A 20 -7.78 0.36 -14.47
N LEU A 21 -6.87 1.20 -13.97
CA LEU A 21 -6.31 2.32 -14.74
C LEU A 21 -5.47 1.87 -15.94
N ASN A 22 -4.70 0.78 -15.82
CA ASN A 22 -3.95 0.25 -16.96
C ASN A 22 -4.88 -0.34 -18.03
N ASP A 23 -5.95 -1.02 -17.62
CA ASP A 23 -6.91 -1.62 -18.54
C ASP A 23 -7.71 -0.52 -19.27
N ALA A 24 -8.17 0.50 -18.54
CA ALA A 24 -8.83 1.66 -19.13
C ALA A 24 -7.93 2.43 -20.10
N GLN A 25 -6.63 2.55 -19.81
CA GLN A 25 -5.66 3.18 -20.72
C GLN A 25 -5.55 2.39 -22.03
N ARG A 26 -5.37 1.06 -21.93
CA ARG A 26 -5.26 0.18 -23.11
C ARG A 26 -6.52 0.23 -23.96
N GLU A 27 -7.68 0.23 -23.34
CA GLU A 27 -8.97 0.34 -24.03
C GLU A 27 -9.12 1.69 -24.72
N ALA A 28 -8.84 2.80 -24.02
CA ALA A 28 -8.89 4.14 -24.60
C ALA A 28 -7.94 4.29 -25.79
N ASP A 29 -6.72 3.76 -25.69
CA ASP A 29 -5.73 3.79 -26.76
C ASP A 29 -6.17 2.93 -27.96
N ALA A 30 -6.72 1.73 -27.70
CA ALA A 30 -7.24 0.86 -28.76
C ALA A 30 -8.44 1.46 -29.50
N LEU A 31 -9.28 2.22 -28.81
CA LEU A 31 -10.45 2.89 -29.38
C LEU A 31 -10.14 4.29 -29.94
N GLY A 32 -8.91 4.79 -29.80
CA GLY A 32 -8.53 6.14 -30.21
C GLY A 32 -9.23 7.25 -29.42
N MET A 33 -9.68 6.96 -28.19
CA MET A 33 -10.39 7.89 -27.31
C MET A 33 -9.40 8.81 -26.57
N LEU A 34 -8.80 9.75 -27.30
CA LEU A 34 -7.82 10.70 -26.74
C LEU A 34 -8.37 11.50 -25.55
N ASN A 35 -9.66 11.83 -25.57
CA ASN A 35 -10.36 12.53 -24.48
C ASN A 35 -10.49 11.72 -23.17
N VAL A 36 -10.25 10.41 -23.23
CA VAL A 36 -10.26 9.51 -22.05
C VAL A 36 -8.84 9.06 -21.71
N SER A 37 -8.00 8.83 -22.73
CA SER A 37 -6.60 8.42 -22.57
C SER A 37 -5.78 9.41 -21.73
N GLU A 38 -5.87 10.72 -21.99
CA GLU A 38 -5.13 11.73 -21.23
C GLU A 38 -5.53 11.80 -19.74
N PRO A 39 -6.82 11.87 -19.37
CA PRO A 39 -7.24 11.79 -17.97
C PRO A 39 -6.81 10.50 -17.26
N VAL A 40 -6.85 9.35 -17.94
CA VAL A 40 -6.43 8.06 -17.36
C VAL A 40 -4.92 8.02 -17.12
N ALA A 41 -4.13 8.57 -18.05
CA ALA A 41 -2.69 8.73 -17.88
C ALA A 41 -2.36 9.63 -16.67
N ALA A 42 -3.02 10.78 -16.54
CA ALA A 42 -2.85 11.69 -15.40
C ALA A 42 -3.23 11.02 -14.06
N ALA A 43 -4.32 10.24 -14.04
CA ALA A 43 -4.72 9.48 -12.85
C ALA A 43 -3.68 8.42 -12.45
N ARG A 44 -3.03 7.74 -13.42
CA ARG A 44 -1.93 6.80 -13.15
C ARG A 44 -0.71 7.49 -12.54
N GLU A 45 -0.32 8.65 -13.07
CA GLU A 45 0.80 9.43 -12.54
C GLU A 45 0.52 9.91 -11.11
N ALA A 46 -0.69 10.43 -10.85
CA ALA A 46 -1.10 10.85 -9.52
C ALA A 46 -1.10 9.69 -8.52
N LEU A 47 -1.56 8.50 -8.94
CA LEU A 47 -1.56 7.30 -8.11
C LEU A 47 -0.12 6.83 -7.79
N ALA A 48 0.79 6.90 -8.76
CA ALA A 48 2.20 6.56 -8.56
C ALA A 48 2.89 7.53 -7.59
N ALA A 49 2.71 8.84 -7.79
CA ALA A 49 3.30 9.89 -6.97
C ALA A 49 2.89 9.78 -5.49
N ASN A 50 1.60 9.53 -5.22
CA ASN A 50 1.11 9.33 -3.86
C ASN A 50 1.75 8.11 -3.17
N THR A 51 2.03 7.03 -3.91
CA THR A 51 2.71 5.87 -3.33
C THR A 51 4.20 6.05 -3.12
N THR A 52 4.89 6.86 -3.94
CA THR A 52 6.30 7.18 -3.72
C THR A 52 6.52 7.98 -2.43
N GLN A 53 5.54 8.81 -2.04
CA GLN A 53 5.59 9.60 -0.81
C GLN A 53 5.45 8.76 0.47
N LEU A 54 4.88 7.56 0.40
CA LEU A 54 4.69 6.68 1.56
C LEU A 54 5.97 5.96 2.00
N GLY A 55 7.00 5.89 1.16
CA GLY A 55 8.23 5.15 1.45
C GLY A 55 8.01 3.63 1.64
N PRO A 56 9.07 2.87 1.95
CA PRO A 56 8.95 1.44 2.27
C PRO A 56 8.17 1.24 3.58
N ILE A 57 7.10 0.45 3.55
CA ILE A 57 6.35 0.06 4.74
C ILE A 57 7.08 -1.11 5.41
N THR A 58 7.73 -0.86 6.54
CA THR A 58 8.25 -1.91 7.43
C THR A 58 7.21 -2.25 8.48
N PHE A 59 6.73 -3.50 8.46
CA PHE A 59 5.99 -4.05 9.59
C PHE A 59 7.01 -4.39 10.67
N ALA A 60 6.98 -3.71 11.81
CA ALA A 60 7.74 -4.14 12.98
C ALA A 60 7.28 -5.55 13.33
N SER A 61 8.12 -6.55 13.06
CA SER A 61 7.96 -7.86 13.68
C SER A 61 8.07 -7.63 15.17
N GLY A 62 7.00 -7.85 15.92
CA GLY A 62 7.02 -7.67 17.36
C GLY A 62 8.15 -8.48 17.96
N GLU A 63 9.23 -7.83 18.37
CA GLU A 63 10.05 -8.34 19.44
C GLU A 63 9.12 -8.36 20.64
N ALA A 64 8.74 -9.58 21.04
CA ALA A 64 8.12 -9.82 22.32
C ALA A 64 8.99 -9.10 23.35
N THR A 65 8.40 -8.13 24.05
CA THR A 65 8.97 -7.54 25.23
C THR A 65 9.32 -8.66 26.20
N GLU A 66 10.59 -9.05 26.25
CA GLU A 66 11.21 -9.74 27.40
C GLU A 66 11.19 -8.76 28.58
N ALA A 67 10.00 -8.52 29.12
CA ALA A 67 9.79 -7.72 30.33
C ALA A 67 9.37 -8.58 31.53
N GLU A 68 9.40 -9.91 31.43
CA GLU A 68 9.06 -10.82 32.53
C GLU A 68 10.05 -12.00 32.65
N ALA A 69 11.36 -11.69 32.77
CA ALA A 69 12.36 -12.67 33.21
C ALA A 69 13.16 -12.20 34.44
N HIS A 70 12.60 -11.30 35.24
CA HIS A 70 13.16 -10.92 36.55
C HIS A 70 12.07 -10.97 37.63
N LEU A 71 11.68 -12.18 38.02
CA LEU A 71 11.11 -12.41 39.35
C LEU A 71 11.31 -13.85 39.82
N LEU A 72 12.57 -14.31 39.85
CA LEU A 72 12.98 -15.54 40.55
C LEU A 72 14.44 -15.37 41.01
N ASP A 73 14.71 -14.30 41.77
CA ASP A 73 15.90 -14.20 42.62
C ASP A 73 15.59 -13.30 43.82
N ASP A 74 14.71 -13.78 44.70
CA ASP A 74 14.72 -13.36 46.10
C ASP A 74 15.13 -14.60 46.90
N GLY A 75 16.37 -14.57 47.38
CA GLY A 75 16.91 -15.59 48.26
C GLY A 75 16.22 -15.62 49.62
N THR A 76 15.95 -16.85 50.10
CA THR A 76 16.31 -17.38 51.43
C THR A 76 16.11 -18.88 51.41
#